data_AF-A0A0K3BN93-F1
#
_entry.id   AF-A0A0K3BN93-F1
#
_cell.length_a   1.000
_cell.length_b   1.000
_cell.length_c   1.000
_cell.angle_alpha   90.00
_cell.angle_beta   90.00
_cell.angle_gamma   90.00
#
_symmetry.space_group_name_H-M   'P 1'
#
loop_
_entity.id
_entity.type
_entity.pdbx_description
1 polymer ?
#
loop_
_entity_poly.entity_id
_entity_poly.type
_entity_poly.pdbx_seq_one_letter_code
_entity_poly.pdbx_strand_id
1 'polypeptide(L)'
;MMFAELYVDGVICPVREECPDSVSLQFDRWPEHRCRACGEELTETADGLCTDSGEYLCPDYDPSLGPDSDCTDGPHDAERVPLSWCNSATLSTDQTDDAVTVSISVGDPRGAFTFTIRRVPDHVDGPLAGQLIMHVPYEDMTSPHMPLTQLHDGTCVIGNPYRIHLMATGRPTI
;
A
#
# COMPACT_ATOMS: atom_id res chain seq x y z
N MET A 1 16.59 -8.86 28.81
CA MET A 1 16.17 -9.41 27.50
C MET A 1 14.96 -8.60 27.07
N MET A 2 15.10 -7.77 26.03
CA MET A 2 14.00 -6.99 25.48
C MET A 2 13.34 -7.87 24.41
N PHE A 3 12.06 -8.19 24.58
CA PHE A 3 11.30 -8.88 23.55
C PHE A 3 10.62 -7.81 22.71
N ALA A 4 10.90 -7.79 21.41
CA ALA A 4 10.15 -6.94 20.50
C ALA A 4 8.71 -7.48 20.43
N GLU A 5 7.75 -6.68 20.86
CA GLU A 5 6.34 -7.01 20.72
C GLU A 5 5.85 -6.54 19.35
N LEU A 6 5.28 -7.45 18.57
CA LEU A 6 4.64 -7.11 17.31
C LEU A 6 3.19 -6.75 17.57
N TYR A 7 2.76 -5.59 17.06
CA TYR A 7 1.38 -5.15 17.09
C TYR A 7 0.83 -5.06 15.68
N VAL A 8 -0.36 -5.63 15.45
CA VAL A 8 -1.14 -5.48 14.21
C VAL A 8 -2.47 -4.87 14.60
N ASP A 9 -2.80 -3.71 14.05
CA ASP A 9 -4.03 -2.95 14.39
C ASP A 9 -4.22 -2.72 15.89
N GLY A 10 -3.11 -2.50 16.61
CA GLY A 10 -3.10 -2.29 18.06
C GLY A 10 -3.28 -3.56 18.91
N VAL A 11 -3.36 -4.73 18.28
CA VAL A 11 -3.45 -6.03 18.95
C VAL A 11 -2.09 -6.72 18.92
N ILE A 12 -1.69 -7.29 20.08
CA ILE A 12 -0.46 -8.06 20.18
C ILE A 12 -0.57 -9.30 19.29
N CYS A 13 0.35 -9.43 18.34
CA CYS A 13 0.48 -10.62 17.50
C CYS A 13 1.33 -11.67 18.24
N PRO A 14 0.79 -12.87 18.52
CA PRO A 14 1.54 -13.91 19.22
C PRO A 14 2.64 -14.46 18.30
N VAL A 15 3.86 -13.94 18.47
CA VAL A 15 5.06 -14.49 17.82
C VAL A 15 5.50 -15.71 18.65
N ARG A 16 5.62 -16.88 18.01
CA ARG A 16 6.07 -18.11 18.70
C ARG A 16 7.49 -17.93 19.26
N GLU A 17 7.78 -18.62 20.36
CA GLU A 17 8.79 -18.30 21.39
C GLU A 17 10.28 -18.21 20.98
N GLU A 18 10.60 -18.29 19.69
CA GLU A 18 11.91 -17.88 19.16
C GLU A 18 11.70 -16.57 18.41
N CYS A 19 12.16 -15.45 18.97
CA CYS A 19 12.06 -14.13 18.34
C CYS A 19 12.69 -14.20 16.94
N PRO A 20 11.89 -14.15 15.86
CA PRO A 20 12.42 -14.33 14.53
C PRO A 20 13.18 -13.06 14.12
N ASP A 21 14.28 -13.21 13.39
CA ASP A 21 15.05 -12.08 12.85
C ASP A 21 14.24 -11.27 11.81
N SER A 22 13.11 -11.81 11.35
CA SER A 22 12.15 -11.09 10.51
C SER A 22 10.71 -11.52 10.78
N VAL A 23 9.78 -10.59 10.62
CA VAL A 23 8.34 -10.86 10.55
C VAL A 23 7.80 -10.29 9.24
N SER A 24 7.05 -11.10 8.50
CA SER A 24 6.37 -10.68 7.27
C SER A 24 4.87 -10.89 7.39
N LEU A 25 4.13 -9.92 6.89
CA LEU A 25 2.70 -9.97 6.66
C LEU A 25 2.50 -10.07 5.15
N GLN A 26 1.82 -11.13 4.72
CA GLN A 26 1.39 -11.31 3.34
C GLN A 26 -0.11 -11.07 3.28
N PHE A 27 -0.53 -10.29 2.28
CA PHE A 27 -1.94 -10.11 2.00
C PHE A 27 -2.34 -11.11 0.92
N ASP A 28 -3.44 -11.82 1.15
CA ASP A 28 -4.07 -12.58 0.07
C ASP A 28 -4.48 -11.60 -1.04
N ARG A 29 -4.48 -12.05 -2.29
CA ARG A 29 -4.87 -11.20 -3.42
C ARG A 29 -6.34 -10.85 -3.29
N TRP A 30 -6.61 -9.65 -2.77
CA TRP A 30 -7.95 -9.08 -2.70
C TRP A 30 -8.29 -8.36 -4.00
N PRO A 31 -9.57 -8.30 -4.39
CA PRO A 31 -9.97 -7.48 -5.52
C PRO A 31 -9.61 -6.01 -5.26
N GLU A 32 -9.20 -5.30 -6.30
CA GLU A 32 -8.87 -3.88 -6.16
C GLU A 32 -10.11 -3.05 -5.81
N HIS A 33 -11.27 -3.46 -6.35
CA HIS A 33 -12.54 -2.77 -6.24
C HIS A 33 -13.65 -3.73 -5.78
N ARG A 34 -14.65 -3.17 -5.09
CA ARG A 34 -15.93 -3.83 -4.83
C ARG A 34 -17.08 -2.87 -5.10
N CYS A 35 -18.26 -3.39 -5.37
CA CYS A 35 -19.46 -2.57 -5.49
C CYS A 35 -19.91 -2.12 -4.10
N ARG A 36 -20.10 -0.82 -3.87
CA ARG A 36 -20.63 -0.29 -2.61
C ARG A 36 -22.08 -0.73 -2.36
N ALA A 37 -22.85 -0.93 -3.42
CA ALA A 37 -24.26 -1.26 -3.35
C ALA A 37 -24.50 -2.74 -3.02
N CYS A 38 -24.01 -3.67 -3.86
CA CYS A 38 -24.22 -5.10 -3.67
C CYS A 38 -23.06 -5.82 -2.93
N GLY A 39 -21.92 -5.17 -2.74
CA GLY A 39 -20.74 -5.77 -2.09
C GLY A 39 -19.88 -6.68 -2.96
N GLU A 40 -20.31 -6.97 -4.19
CA GLU A 40 -19.60 -7.86 -5.13
C GLU A 40 -18.20 -7.35 -5.47
N GLU A 41 -17.26 -8.28 -5.67
CA GLU A 41 -15.91 -7.99 -6.13
C GLU A 41 -15.96 -7.51 -7.59
N LEU A 42 -15.17 -6.48 -7.91
CA LEU A 42 -15.14 -5.89 -9.25
C LEU A 42 -13.76 -6.02 -9.88
N THR A 43 -13.75 -6.50 -11.11
CA THR A 43 -12.58 -6.59 -11.97
C THR A 43 -12.68 -5.57 -13.10
N GLU A 44 -11.61 -4.83 -13.35
CA GLU A 44 -11.52 -3.90 -14.47
C GLU A 44 -11.22 -4.66 -15.77
N THR A 45 -12.07 -4.46 -16.77
CA THR A 45 -11.93 -5.02 -18.11
C THR A 45 -11.88 -3.91 -19.16
N ALA A 46 -11.65 -4.27 -20.43
CA ALA A 46 -11.67 -3.31 -21.52
C ALA A 46 -13.04 -2.62 -21.71
N ASP A 47 -14.11 -3.26 -21.26
CA ASP A 47 -15.50 -2.79 -21.41
C ASP A 47 -16.03 -2.11 -20.13
N GLY A 48 -15.21 -2.02 -19.08
CA GLY A 48 -15.55 -1.43 -17.79
C GLY A 48 -15.41 -2.40 -16.62
N LEU A 49 -16.01 -2.04 -15.48
CA LEU A 49 -16.00 -2.86 -14.27
C LEU A 49 -17.12 -3.89 -14.31
N CYS A 50 -16.78 -5.15 -14.07
CA CYS A 50 -17.75 -6.23 -13.95
C CYS A 50 -17.45 -7.11 -12.73
N THR A 51 -18.43 -7.90 -12.31
CA THR A 51 -18.21 -8.99 -11.36
C THR A 51 -17.40 -10.13 -11.97
N ASP A 52 -16.95 -11.06 -11.14
CA ASP A 52 -16.26 -12.28 -11.60
C ASP A 52 -17.13 -13.18 -12.49
N SER A 53 -18.46 -13.07 -12.38
CA SER A 53 -19.40 -13.72 -13.30
C SER A 53 -19.55 -13.00 -14.64
N GLY A 54 -18.94 -11.83 -14.81
CA GLY A 54 -19.04 -11.02 -16.03
C GLY A 54 -20.26 -10.10 -16.08
N GLU A 55 -20.95 -9.90 -14.96
CA GLU A 55 -22.10 -8.98 -14.89
C GLU A 55 -21.62 -7.54 -14.74
N TYR A 56 -22.16 -6.65 -15.59
CA TYR A 56 -21.83 -5.22 -15.59
C TYR A 56 -22.86 -4.36 -14.87
N LEU A 57 -24.02 -4.94 -14.56
CA LEU A 57 -25.14 -4.27 -13.91
C LEU A 57 -25.33 -4.81 -12.49
N CYS A 58 -25.47 -3.87 -11.56
CA CYS A 58 -25.77 -4.09 -10.16
C CYS A 58 -27.29 -4.10 -9.96
N PRO A 59 -27.87 -5.20 -9.44
CA PRO A 59 -29.30 -5.28 -9.14
C PRO A 59 -29.70 -4.45 -7.91
N ASP A 60 -28.73 -4.16 -7.03
CA ASP A 60 -28.93 -3.33 -5.84
C ASP A 60 -28.59 -1.85 -6.11
N TYR A 61 -28.47 -1.46 -7.39
CA TYR A 61 -28.19 -0.08 -7.74
C TYR A 61 -29.30 0.83 -7.20
N ASP A 62 -28.92 1.84 -6.40
CA ASP A 62 -29.88 2.83 -5.90
C ASP A 62 -29.94 4.03 -6.88
N PRO A 63 -31.03 4.18 -7.65
CA PRO A 63 -31.21 5.30 -8.57
C PRO A 63 -31.46 6.63 -7.85
N SER A 64 -31.55 6.69 -6.51
CA SER A 64 -31.67 7.96 -5.77
C SER A 64 -30.51 8.95 -6.02
N LEU A 65 -29.44 8.50 -6.71
CA LEU A 65 -28.32 9.28 -7.22
C LEU A 65 -28.49 9.80 -8.67
N GLY A 66 -29.63 9.58 -9.35
CA GLY A 66 -29.93 10.01 -10.73
C GLY A 66 -31.44 10.17 -11.02
N PRO A 67 -31.85 10.86 -12.11
CA PRO A 67 -33.25 11.24 -12.30
C PRO A 67 -34.09 10.05 -12.81
N ASP A 68 -35.23 9.83 -12.14
CA ASP A 68 -36.39 9.01 -12.54
C ASP A 68 -36.10 7.89 -13.55
N SER A 69 -35.79 6.69 -13.05
CA SER A 69 -35.65 5.51 -13.88
C SER A 69 -36.36 4.32 -13.26
N ASP A 70 -37.33 3.75 -13.98
CA ASP A 70 -37.97 2.46 -13.68
C ASP A 70 -37.00 1.26 -13.85
N CYS A 71 -35.71 1.50 -14.10
CA CYS A 71 -34.68 0.47 -14.10
C CYS A 71 -34.26 0.15 -12.66
N THR A 72 -34.50 -1.09 -12.24
CA THR A 72 -34.00 -1.62 -10.96
C THR A 72 -32.50 -1.90 -10.98
N ASP A 73 -31.94 -2.10 -12.18
CA ASP A 73 -30.54 -2.48 -12.36
C ASP A 73 -29.77 -1.32 -12.99
N GLY A 74 -28.59 -1.02 -12.48
CA GLY A 74 -27.73 0.07 -12.95
C GLY A 74 -26.25 -0.27 -12.85
N PRO A 75 -25.33 0.62 -13.24
CA PRO A 75 -23.89 0.32 -13.19
C PRO A 75 -23.41 0.07 -11.75
N HIS A 76 -22.40 -0.78 -11.56
CA HIS A 76 -21.76 -0.95 -10.25
C HIS A 76 -21.12 0.35 -9.73
N ASP A 77 -21.37 0.70 -8.46
CA ASP A 77 -20.70 1.82 -7.76
C ASP A 77 -19.40 1.32 -7.15
N ALA A 78 -18.29 1.47 -7.86
CA ALA A 78 -17.01 0.92 -7.46
C ALA A 78 -16.33 1.70 -6.34
N GLU A 79 -15.94 1.00 -5.28
CA GLU A 79 -15.08 1.52 -4.23
C GLU A 79 -13.82 0.67 -4.06
N ARG A 80 -12.70 1.32 -3.73
CA ARG A 80 -11.43 0.62 -3.49
C ARG A 80 -11.50 -0.17 -2.19
N VAL A 81 -11.11 -1.44 -2.24
CA VAL A 81 -11.01 -2.28 -1.05
C VAL A 81 -9.83 -1.81 -0.20
N PRO A 82 -9.99 -1.61 1.13
CA PRO A 82 -8.87 -1.24 1.99
C PRO A 82 -7.72 -2.23 1.89
N LEU A 83 -6.49 -1.71 1.81
CA LEU A 83 -5.24 -2.49 1.72
C LEU A 83 -5.10 -3.39 0.48
N SER A 84 -6.04 -3.38 -0.48
CA SER A 84 -5.89 -4.12 -1.76
C SER A 84 -4.69 -3.67 -2.59
N TRP A 85 -4.16 -2.48 -2.31
CA TRP A 85 -2.94 -1.97 -2.90
C TRP A 85 -1.67 -2.59 -2.28
N CYS A 86 -1.73 -3.20 -1.10
CA CYS A 86 -0.56 -3.72 -0.39
C CYS A 86 -0.39 -5.21 -0.66
N ASN A 87 0.77 -5.61 -1.20
CA ASN A 87 1.11 -7.01 -1.44
C ASN A 87 1.70 -7.66 -0.18
N SER A 88 2.64 -6.96 0.47
CA SER A 88 3.29 -7.46 1.67
C SER A 88 3.91 -6.34 2.48
N ALA A 89 4.10 -6.58 3.78
CA ALA A 89 4.90 -5.72 4.64
C ALA A 89 5.80 -6.59 5.52
N THR A 90 7.07 -6.22 5.65
CA THR A 90 8.07 -6.99 6.39
C THR A 90 8.87 -6.08 7.30
N LEU A 91 9.16 -6.56 8.50
CA LEU A 91 10.13 -5.98 9.42
C LEU A 91 11.27 -6.99 9.60
N SER A 92 12.50 -6.54 9.47
CA SER A 92 13.71 -7.34 9.69
C SER A 92 14.64 -6.64 10.68
N THR A 93 15.29 -7.40 11.54
CA THR A 93 16.30 -6.92 12.48
C THR A 93 17.64 -7.58 12.17
N ASP A 94 18.71 -6.80 12.15
CA ASP A 94 20.09 -7.28 12.04
C ASP A 94 20.87 -6.88 13.29
N GLN A 95 21.21 -7.86 14.11
CA GLN A 95 21.97 -7.63 15.36
C GLN A 95 23.45 -7.32 15.09
N THR A 96 23.99 -7.75 13.96
CA THR A 96 25.38 -7.51 13.59
C THR A 96 25.59 -6.03 13.25
N ASP A 97 24.65 -5.46 12.51
CA ASP A 97 24.69 -4.07 12.05
C ASP A 97 23.93 -3.09 12.97
N ASP A 98 23.34 -3.58 14.06
CA ASP A 98 22.43 -2.84 14.96
C ASP A 98 21.38 -2.05 14.14
N ALA A 99 20.65 -2.78 13.30
CA ALA A 99 19.76 -2.22 12.29
C ALA A 99 18.37 -2.85 12.27
N VAL A 100 17.37 -2.05 11.91
CA VAL A 100 15.99 -2.46 11.67
C VAL A 100 15.58 -1.98 10.29
N THR A 101 15.07 -2.89 9.47
CA THR A 101 14.56 -2.59 8.12
C THR A 101 13.07 -2.84 8.05
N VAL A 102 12.34 -1.88 7.51
CA VAL A 102 10.91 -1.99 7.20
C VAL A 102 10.75 -1.94 5.69
N SER A 103 10.01 -2.89 5.14
CA SER A 103 9.68 -2.97 3.73
C SER A 103 8.18 -3.09 3.56
N ILE A 104 7.59 -2.32 2.65
CA ILE A 104 6.18 -2.35 2.26
C ILE A 104 6.16 -2.50 0.75
N SER A 105 5.67 -3.62 0.26
CA SER A 105 5.46 -3.91 -1.16
C SER A 105 4.02 -3.62 -1.53
N VAL A 106 3.81 -2.85 -2.60
CA VAL A 106 2.47 -2.59 -3.16
C VAL A 106 2.27 -3.40 -4.44
N GLY A 107 1.02 -3.61 -4.86
CA GLY A 107 0.57 -4.32 -6.07
C GLY A 107 1.29 -3.98 -7.37
N ASP A 108 1.98 -2.82 -7.41
CA ASP A 108 2.78 -2.36 -8.53
C ASP A 108 4.23 -2.88 -8.40
N PRO A 109 4.81 -3.53 -9.44
CA PRO A 109 6.20 -4.00 -9.45
C PRO A 109 7.25 -2.88 -9.22
N ARG A 110 6.84 -1.62 -9.13
CA ARG A 110 7.67 -0.44 -8.90
C ARG A 110 7.43 0.23 -7.54
N GLY A 111 6.53 -0.28 -6.69
CA GLY A 111 6.04 0.47 -5.52
C GLY A 111 6.46 -0.10 -4.17
N ALA A 112 7.63 -0.74 -4.06
CA ALA A 112 8.11 -1.21 -2.77
C ALA A 112 8.81 -0.10 -1.98
N PHE A 113 8.18 0.46 -0.94
CA PHE A 113 8.85 1.39 -0.01
C PHE A 113 9.66 0.61 1.02
N THR A 114 10.94 0.93 1.17
CA THR A 114 11.79 0.32 2.21
C THR A 114 12.52 1.42 2.96
N PHE A 115 12.77 1.27 4.26
CA PHE A 115 13.73 2.10 4.96
C PHE A 115 14.45 1.29 6.03
N THR A 116 15.67 1.69 6.35
CA THR A 116 16.51 1.04 7.36
C THR A 116 16.96 2.06 8.39
N ILE A 117 16.67 1.83 9.67
CA ILE A 117 17.26 2.57 10.77
C ILE A 117 18.42 1.75 11.29
N ARG A 118 19.62 2.34 11.39
CA ARG A 118 20.79 1.71 11.99
C ARG A 118 21.44 2.60 13.03
N ARG A 119 22.05 2.02 14.05
CA ARG A 119 22.95 2.75 14.94
C ARG A 119 24.34 2.84 14.32
N VAL A 120 24.94 4.02 14.41
CA VAL A 120 26.37 4.19 14.16
C VAL A 120 27.12 3.80 15.44
N PRO A 121 28.09 2.88 15.39
CA PRO A 121 28.80 2.46 16.59
C PRO A 121 29.47 3.63 17.31
N ASP A 122 29.52 3.59 18.65
CA ASP A 122 30.09 4.69 19.44
C ASP A 122 31.59 4.88 19.22
N HIS A 123 32.28 3.83 18.75
CA HIS A 123 33.73 3.80 18.59
C HIS A 123 34.22 4.28 17.22
N VAL A 124 33.32 4.62 16.28
CA VAL A 124 33.74 5.17 14.99
C VAL A 124 34.02 6.66 15.12
N ASP A 125 35.07 7.13 14.45
CA ASP A 125 35.40 8.54 14.42
C ASP A 125 34.40 9.32 13.56
N GLY A 126 33.89 10.43 14.07
CA GLY A 126 33.08 11.39 13.31
C GLY A 126 31.86 11.91 14.06
N PRO A 127 31.16 12.91 13.49
CA PRO A 127 30.05 13.58 14.15
C PRO A 127 28.80 12.71 14.32
N LEU A 128 28.75 11.55 13.65
CA LEU A 128 27.61 10.64 13.68
C LEU A 128 27.80 9.46 14.65
N ALA A 129 28.92 9.36 15.36
CA ALA A 129 29.15 8.31 16.35
C ALA A 129 28.01 8.25 17.38
N GLY A 130 27.50 7.04 17.64
CA GLY A 130 26.37 6.81 18.55
C GLY A 130 25.00 7.30 18.07
N GLN A 131 24.91 7.89 16.88
CA GLN A 131 23.64 8.38 16.32
C GLN A 131 22.86 7.27 15.63
N LEU A 132 21.53 7.43 15.56
CA LEU A 132 20.68 6.64 14.68
C LEU A 132 20.63 7.32 13.30
N ILE A 133 20.83 6.53 12.25
CA ILE A 133 20.71 6.98 10.86
C ILE A 133 19.58 6.20 10.21
N MET A 134 18.69 6.92 9.53
CA MET A 134 17.66 6.34 8.67
C MET A 134 18.11 6.42 7.22
N HIS A 135 18.23 5.26 6.58
CA HIS A 135 18.39 5.13 5.14
C HIS A 135 17.02 4.97 4.52
N VAL A 136 16.65 5.92 3.68
CA VAL A 136 15.57 5.76 2.71
C VAL A 136 16.21 5.56 1.34
N PRO A 137 15.68 4.69 0.49
CA PRO A 137 16.12 4.59 -0.88
C PRO A 137 15.92 5.94 -1.57
N TYR A 138 16.93 6.34 -2.35
CA TYR A 138 16.87 7.53 -3.19
C TYR A 138 16.13 7.20 -4.48
N GLU A 139 15.53 8.20 -5.12
CA GLU A 139 14.84 8.05 -6.41
C GLU A 139 15.69 7.41 -7.51
N ASP A 140 17.02 7.48 -7.40
CA ASP A 140 18.00 7.00 -8.36
C ASP A 140 18.78 5.75 -7.92
N MET A 141 18.49 5.18 -6.74
CA MET A 141 19.17 3.97 -6.25
C MET A 141 18.34 2.69 -6.43
N THR A 142 19.05 1.57 -6.51
CA THR A 142 18.61 0.22 -6.91
C THR A 142 17.63 -0.51 -5.97
N SER A 143 16.85 0.22 -5.17
CA SER A 143 15.64 -0.32 -4.54
C SER A 143 14.44 0.34 -5.20
N PRO A 144 13.84 -0.28 -6.23
CA PRO A 144 12.81 0.35 -7.05
C PRO A 144 11.56 0.65 -6.22
N HIS A 145 11.45 1.89 -5.77
CA HIS A 145 10.21 2.49 -5.33
C HIS A 145 9.81 3.58 -6.33
N MET A 146 8.52 3.87 -6.39
CA MET A 146 8.07 4.99 -7.20
C MET A 146 8.56 6.31 -6.59
N PRO A 147 8.79 7.36 -7.41
CA PRO A 147 9.18 8.68 -6.92
C PRO A 147 8.25 9.16 -5.82
N LEU A 148 8.81 9.84 -4.81
CA LEU A 148 8.05 10.38 -3.70
C LEU A 148 7.86 11.87 -3.93
N THR A 149 6.62 12.30 -4.20
CA THR A 149 6.32 13.74 -4.29
C THR A 149 5.83 14.24 -2.94
N GLN A 150 6.59 15.12 -2.28
CA GLN A 150 6.15 15.73 -1.02
C GLN A 150 4.85 16.52 -1.23
N LEU A 151 3.84 16.26 -0.39
CA LEU A 151 2.58 16.99 -0.38
C LEU A 151 2.57 18.06 0.74
N HIS A 152 3.03 17.68 1.94
CA HIS A 152 3.27 18.56 3.09
C HIS A 152 4.34 17.93 4.00
N ASP A 153 4.72 18.63 5.08
CA ASP A 153 5.74 18.14 6.02
C ASP A 153 5.38 16.74 6.54
N GLY A 154 6.30 15.80 6.32
CA GLY A 154 6.15 14.40 6.70
C GLY A 154 5.18 13.56 5.84
N THR A 155 4.72 14.04 4.69
CA THR A 155 3.78 13.28 3.83
C THR A 155 4.15 13.37 2.35
N CYS A 156 4.22 12.20 1.71
CA CYS A 156 4.58 12.05 0.31
C CYS A 156 3.53 11.22 -0.44
N VAL A 157 3.33 11.56 -1.71
CA VAL A 157 2.62 10.73 -2.70
C VAL A 157 3.62 9.74 -3.30
N ILE A 158 3.25 8.46 -3.34
CA ILE A 158 4.03 7.42 -4.02
C ILE A 158 3.59 7.37 -5.49
N GLY A 159 4.51 7.66 -6.42
CA GLY A 159 4.21 7.72 -7.85
C GLY A 159 3.87 9.11 -8.36
N ASN A 160 3.39 9.18 -9.61
CA ASN A 160 3.11 10.45 -10.28
C ASN A 160 1.76 11.02 -9.81
N PRO A 161 1.74 12.17 -9.10
CA PRO A 161 0.50 12.78 -8.61
C PRO A 161 -0.44 13.24 -9.74
N TYR A 162 0.07 13.44 -10.95
CA TYR A 162 -0.69 13.87 -12.12
C TYR A 162 -1.35 12.71 -12.89
N ARG A 163 -1.02 11.44 -12.59
CA ARG A 163 -1.74 10.30 -13.18
C ARG A 163 -3.21 10.26 -12.77
N ILE A 164 -3.53 10.69 -11.55
CA ILE A 164 -4.90 10.71 -11.02
C ILE A 164 -5.76 11.74 -11.75
N HIS A 165 -5.19 12.87 -12.18
CA HIS A 165 -5.91 13.90 -12.93
C HIS A 165 -6.20 13.50 -14.38
N LEU A 166 -5.33 12.72 -15.02
CA LEU A 166 -5.51 12.27 -16.40
C LEU A 166 -6.66 11.27 -16.55
N MET A 167 -6.90 10.42 -15.54
CA MET A 167 -8.04 9.50 -15.56
C MET A 167 -9.38 10.18 -15.23
N ALA A 168 -9.38 11.27 -14.45
CA ALA A 168 -10.58 12.03 -14.14
C ALA A 168 -11.02 13.02 -15.26
N THR A 169 -10.12 13.39 -16.18
CA THR A 169 -10.38 14.47 -17.17
C THR A 169 -10.19 14.06 -18.63
N GLY A 170 -9.75 12.83 -18.92
CA GLY A 170 -9.92 12.23 -20.24
C GLY A 170 -9.20 12.91 -21.42
N ARG A 171 -8.11 13.67 -21.22
CA ARG A 171 -7.25 14.09 -22.35
C ARG A 171 -5.77 14.23 -21.98
N PRO A 172 -4.84 13.60 -22.73
CA PRO A 172 -3.46 14.04 -22.78
C PRO A 172 -3.35 15.30 -23.65
N THR A 173 -2.71 16.34 -23.13
CA THR A 173 -2.21 17.44 -23.96
C THR A 173 -0.76 17.13 -24.27
N ILE A 174 -0.44 17.10 -25.57
CA ILE A 174 0.91 16.92 -26.13
C ILE A 174 1.74 18.16 -25.79
#